data_AF-A0A0F4RQB7-F1
#
_entry.id   AF-A0A0F4RQB7-F1
#
_cell.length_a   1.000
_cell.length_b   1.000
_cell.length_c   1.000
_cell.angle_alpha   90.00
_cell.angle_beta   90.00
_cell.angle_gamma   90.00
#
_symmetry.space_group_name_H-M   'P 1'
#
loop_
_entity.id
_entity.type
_entity.pdbx_description
1 polymer ?
#
loop_
_entity_poly.entity_id
_entity_poly.type
_entity_poly.pdbx_seq_one_letter_code
_entity_poly.pdbx_strand_id
1 'polypeptide(L)'
;MTDHNDDMLEDIFAQARSIAPRPSDDLMARVLAEAVIPQAPVTARVAPRSLTERVMDLLGGWPAVSGLVTATCAGIWFGVAPPAAVQDYAAAYFGDEVSMSIFSEDTLYVAGDFIDG
;
A
#
# COMPACT_ATOMS: atom_id res chain seq x y z
N MET A 1 34.21 -11.05 1.67
CA MET A 1 33.79 -9.75 2.21
C MET A 1 32.45 -10.03 2.86
N THR A 2 32.43 -10.38 4.14
CA THR A 2 31.17 -10.36 4.90
C THR A 2 30.71 -8.91 4.93
N ASP A 3 29.43 -8.70 4.63
CA ASP A 3 28.84 -7.38 4.58
C ASP A 3 28.90 -6.77 6.00
N HIS A 4 29.34 -5.52 6.13
CA HIS A 4 29.44 -4.85 7.43
C HIS A 4 28.11 -4.89 8.22
N ASN A 5 26.98 -4.99 7.50
CA ASN A 5 25.67 -5.16 8.10
C ASN A 5 25.49 -6.52 8.77
N ASP A 6 26.05 -7.61 8.23
CA ASP A 6 25.92 -8.95 8.83
C ASP A 6 26.65 -9.02 10.17
N ASP A 7 27.85 -8.44 10.25
CA ASP A 7 28.63 -8.39 11.49
C ASP A 7 27.92 -7.54 12.57
N MET A 8 27.36 -6.39 12.18
CA MET A 8 26.56 -5.55 13.07
C MET A 8 25.29 -6.28 13.56
N LEU A 9 24.62 -7.03 12.70
CA LEU A 9 23.43 -7.81 13.06
C LEU A 9 23.78 -8.95 14.03
N GLU A 10 24.89 -9.66 13.80
CA GLU A 10 25.31 -10.73 14.72
C GLU A 10 25.65 -10.17 16.10
N ASP A 11 26.30 -9.01 16.20
CA ASP A 11 26.57 -8.35 17.47
C ASP A 11 25.28 -7.98 18.23
N ILE A 12 24.28 -7.43 17.52
CA ILE A 12 22.97 -7.10 18.11
C ILE A 12 22.25 -8.39 18.57
N PHE A 13 22.29 -9.46 17.79
CA PHE A 13 21.68 -10.73 18.17
C PHE A 13 22.40 -11.40 19.34
N ALA A 14 23.74 -11.32 19.40
CA ALA A 14 24.52 -11.81 20.53
C ALA A 14 24.14 -11.07 21.83
N GLN A 15 23.97 -9.75 21.76
CA GLN A 15 23.48 -8.95 22.88
C GLN A 15 22.05 -9.35 23.28
N ALA A 16 21.14 -9.50 22.32
CA ALA A 16 19.75 -9.90 22.60
C ALA A 16 19.66 -11.29 23.27
N ARG A 17 20.48 -12.27 22.84
CA ARG A 17 20.56 -13.60 23.47
C ARG A 17 21.00 -13.53 24.93
N SER A 18 21.90 -12.61 25.27
CA SER A 18 22.37 -12.43 26.65
C SER A 18 21.29 -11.90 27.61
N ILE A 19 20.28 -11.21 27.07
CA ILE A 19 19.20 -10.56 27.83
C ILE A 19 17.94 -11.45 27.90
N ALA A 20 17.92 -12.59 27.19
CA ALA A 20 16.74 -13.42 26.95
C ALA A 20 15.88 -13.64 28.21
N PRO A 21 14.79 -12.86 28.41
CA PRO A 21 13.97 -12.98 29.60
C PRO A 21 13.18 -14.27 29.52
N ARG A 22 13.09 -14.99 30.64
CA ARG A 22 12.30 -16.23 30.70
C ARG A 22 10.83 -15.87 30.49
N PRO A 23 10.15 -16.42 29.45
CA PRO A 23 8.72 -16.19 29.26
C PRO A 23 7.94 -16.70 30.47
N SER A 24 6.83 -16.03 30.80
CA SER A 24 5.95 -16.45 31.90
C SER A 24 5.36 -17.84 31.63
N ASP A 25 5.15 -18.62 32.68
CA ASP A 25 4.59 -19.97 32.55
C ASP A 25 3.19 -19.97 31.93
N ASP A 26 2.36 -18.94 32.16
CA ASP A 26 1.03 -18.78 31.52
C ASP A 26 1.13 -18.61 30.00
N LEU A 27 2.03 -17.73 29.54
CA LEU A 27 2.33 -17.59 28.11
C LEU A 27 2.78 -18.92 27.51
N MET A 28 3.67 -19.64 28.20
CA MET A 28 4.18 -20.92 27.71
C MET A 28 3.07 -21.98 27.64
N ALA A 29 2.19 -22.04 28.64
CA ALA A 29 1.04 -22.93 28.64
C ALA A 29 0.08 -22.63 27.47
N ARG A 30 -0.16 -21.34 27.16
CA ARG A 30 -0.97 -20.92 26.01
C ARG A 30 -0.33 -21.28 24.68
N VAL A 31 0.97 -21.04 24.52
CA VAL A 31 1.72 -21.40 23.29
C VAL A 31 1.70 -22.91 23.07
N LEU A 32 1.90 -23.71 24.13
CA LEU A 32 1.86 -25.16 24.02
C LEU A 32 0.44 -25.67 23.74
N ALA A 33 -0.59 -25.05 24.31
CA ALA A 33 -1.98 -25.38 23.99
C ALA A 33 -2.31 -25.12 22.51
N GLU A 34 -1.79 -24.04 21.94
CA GLU A 34 -1.93 -23.71 20.51
C GLU A 34 -1.06 -24.62 19.62
N ALA A 35 0.16 -24.96 20.06
CA ALA A 35 1.07 -25.83 19.31
C ALA A 35 0.55 -27.27 19.18
N VAL A 36 -0.37 -27.68 20.05
CA VAL A 36 -1.05 -28.98 19.99
C VAL A 36 -2.19 -28.97 18.97
N ILE A 37 -2.46 -27.87 18.26
CA ILE A 37 -3.33 -27.92 17.07
C ILE A 37 -2.75 -28.97 16.14
N PRO A 38 -3.46 -30.11 15.94
CA PRO A 38 -3.01 -31.09 14.99
C PRO A 38 -2.94 -30.36 13.66
N GLN A 39 -1.77 -30.35 13.03
CA GLN A 39 -1.68 -30.12 11.60
C GLN A 39 -2.53 -31.22 10.99
N ALA A 40 -3.83 -30.95 10.82
CA ALA A 40 -4.71 -31.87 10.12
C ALA A 40 -4.00 -32.14 8.80
N PRO A 41 -3.78 -33.40 8.41
CA PRO A 41 -3.24 -33.67 7.10
C PRO A 41 -4.13 -32.90 6.14
N VAL A 42 -3.54 -31.92 5.44
CA VAL A 42 -4.26 -31.10 4.48
C VAL A 42 -4.54 -32.01 3.30
N THR A 43 -5.51 -32.91 3.47
CA THR A 43 -6.29 -33.46 2.38
C THR A 43 -7.30 -32.38 2.00
N ALA A 44 -6.83 -31.16 1.76
CA ALA A 44 -7.64 -30.19 1.06
C ALA A 44 -7.82 -30.79 -0.33
N ARG A 45 -9.04 -31.29 -0.59
CA ARG A 45 -9.53 -31.37 -1.95
C ARG A 45 -9.27 -29.99 -2.54
N VAL A 46 -8.33 -29.89 -3.48
CA VAL A 46 -8.09 -28.63 -4.20
C VAL A 46 -9.38 -28.35 -4.95
N ALA A 47 -10.25 -27.55 -4.34
CA ALA A 47 -11.35 -26.94 -5.07
C ALA A 47 -10.73 -26.12 -6.20
N PRO A 48 -11.35 -26.06 -7.39
CA PRO A 48 -10.88 -25.18 -8.44
C PRO A 48 -10.87 -23.75 -7.89
N ARG A 49 -9.66 -23.23 -7.66
CA ARG A 49 -9.47 -21.85 -7.15
C ARG A 49 -10.06 -20.89 -8.16
N SER A 50 -10.84 -19.92 -7.67
CA SER A 50 -11.32 -18.84 -8.51
C SER A 50 -10.14 -18.03 -9.07
N LEU A 51 -10.31 -17.41 -10.24
CA LEU A 51 -9.26 -16.53 -10.79
C LEU A 51 -8.91 -15.40 -9.80
N THR A 52 -9.91 -14.92 -9.06
CA THR A 52 -9.77 -13.93 -7.98
C THR A 52 -8.88 -14.42 -6.84
N GLU A 53 -9.05 -15.65 -6.36
CA GLU A 53 -8.16 -16.24 -5.34
C GLU A 53 -6.73 -16.34 -5.85
N ARG A 54 -6.55 -16.69 -7.12
CA ARG A 54 -5.23 -16.81 -7.73
C ARG A 54 -4.52 -15.46 -7.86
N VAL A 55 -5.25 -14.41 -8.22
CA VAL A 55 -4.71 -13.03 -8.22
C VAL A 55 -4.40 -12.58 -6.79
N MET A 56 -5.27 -12.90 -5.83
CA MET A 56 -5.05 -12.53 -4.42
C MET A 56 -3.83 -13.24 -3.82
N ASP A 57 -3.61 -14.51 -4.14
CA ASP A 57 -2.41 -15.27 -3.75
C ASP A 57 -1.14 -14.67 -4.39
N LEU A 58 -1.19 -14.28 -5.66
CA LEU A 58 -0.05 -13.66 -6.35
C LEU A 58 0.31 -12.28 -5.77
N LEU A 59 -0.69 -11.51 -5.32
CA LEU A 59 -0.49 -10.19 -4.74
C LEU A 59 0.01 -10.25 -3.29
N GLY A 60 -0.11 -11.39 -2.59
CA GLY A 60 0.25 -11.54 -1.17
C GLY A 60 -0.94 -11.47 -0.21
N GLY A 61 -2.15 -11.67 -0.72
CA GLY A 61 -3.39 -11.75 0.05
C GLY A 61 -4.03 -10.40 0.36
N TRP A 62 -4.93 -10.41 1.35
CA TRP A 62 -5.68 -9.22 1.77
C TRP A 62 -4.81 -8.02 2.20
N PRO A 63 -3.65 -8.18 2.86
CA PRO A 63 -2.79 -7.05 3.22
C PRO A 63 -2.25 -6.27 2.00
N ALA A 64 -2.00 -6.95 0.89
CA ALA A 64 -1.53 -6.30 -0.33
C ALA A 64 -2.65 -5.48 -0.99
N VAL A 65 -3.87 -6.02 -1.00
CA VAL A 65 -5.05 -5.33 -1.54
C VAL A 65 -5.38 -4.08 -0.74
N SER A 66 -5.32 -4.14 0.60
CA SER A 66 -5.56 -2.95 1.43
C SER A 66 -4.52 -1.86 1.15
N GLY A 67 -3.24 -2.21 1.01
CA GLY A 67 -2.19 -1.29 0.62
C GLY A 67 -2.44 -0.63 -0.75
N LEU A 68 -2.86 -1.41 -1.75
CA LEU A 68 -3.22 -0.90 -3.08
C LEU A 68 -4.38 0.11 -3.02
N VAL A 69 -5.42 -0.20 -2.25
CA VAL A 69 -6.56 0.69 -2.06
C VAL A 69 -6.11 1.99 -1.39
N THR A 70 -5.31 1.90 -0.32
CA THR A 70 -4.78 3.08 0.37
C THR A 70 -3.89 3.93 -0.55
N ALA A 71 -3.02 3.31 -1.34
CA ALA A 71 -2.20 4.00 -2.33
C ALA A 71 -3.03 4.72 -3.40
N THR A 72 -4.14 4.11 -3.82
CA THR A 72 -5.08 4.71 -4.78
C THR A 72 -5.78 5.92 -4.16
N CYS A 73 -6.28 5.81 -2.93
CA CYS A 73 -6.88 6.94 -2.21
C CYS A 73 -5.87 8.08 -2.00
N ALA A 74 -4.63 7.75 -1.64
CA ALA A 74 -3.56 8.73 -1.51
C ALA A 74 -3.26 9.42 -2.84
N GLY A 75 -3.17 8.66 -3.94
CA GLY A 75 -2.99 9.21 -5.28
C GLY A 75 -4.10 10.17 -5.69
N ILE A 76 -5.37 9.82 -5.42
CA ILE A 76 -6.52 10.71 -5.68
C ILE A 76 -6.40 11.98 -4.82
N TRP A 77 -6.07 11.85 -3.54
CA TRP A 77 -5.91 12.99 -2.64
C TRP A 77 -4.85 13.98 -3.14
N PHE A 78 -3.67 13.48 -3.51
CA PHE A 78 -2.58 14.30 -4.04
C PHE A 78 -2.86 14.85 -5.44
N GLY A 79 -3.62 14.14 -6.27
CA GLY A 79 -4.00 14.60 -7.61
C GLY A 79 -4.99 15.76 -7.59
N VAL A 80 -5.96 15.75 -6.66
CA VAL A 80 -6.97 16.82 -6.54
C VAL A 80 -6.37 18.09 -5.93
N ALA A 81 -5.46 17.96 -4.97
CA ALA A 81 -4.80 19.09 -4.32
C ALA A 81 -3.27 18.88 -4.29
N PRO A 82 -2.57 19.13 -5.41
CA PRO A 82 -1.13 18.97 -5.48
C PRO A 82 -0.45 19.90 -4.48
N PRO A 83 0.37 19.38 -3.54
CA PRO A 83 1.18 20.22 -2.64
C PRO A 83 2.13 21.10 -3.45
N ALA A 84 2.44 22.31 -2.97
CA ALA A 84 3.30 23.27 -3.69
C ALA A 84 4.65 22.66 -4.14
N ALA A 85 5.26 21.83 -3.28
CA ALA A 85 6.49 21.12 -3.64
C ALA A 85 6.35 20.23 -4.90
N VAL A 86 5.20 19.56 -5.07
CA VAL A 86 4.96 18.71 -6.26
C VAL A 86 4.80 19.57 -7.51
N GLN A 87 4.17 20.74 -7.40
CA GLN A 87 4.03 21.69 -8.52
C GLN A 87 5.39 22.22 -8.96
N ASP A 88 6.28 22.56 -8.01
CA ASP A 88 7.64 23.04 -8.29
C ASP A 88 8.46 21.98 -9.05
N TYR A 89 8.40 20.71 -8.61
CA TYR A 89 9.08 19.62 -9.31
C TYR A 89 8.45 19.34 -10.69
N ALA A 90 7.13 19.37 -10.80
CA ALA A 90 6.45 19.17 -12.07
C ALA A 90 6.84 20.26 -13.08
N ALA A 91 6.85 21.53 -12.66
CA ALA A 91 7.29 22.65 -13.48
C ALA A 91 8.76 22.53 -13.92
N ALA A 92 9.63 22.04 -13.03
CA ALA A 92 11.05 21.84 -13.34
C ALA A 92 11.30 20.73 -14.39
N TYR A 93 10.51 19.66 -14.39
CA TYR A 93 10.70 18.51 -15.29
C TYR A 93 9.82 18.54 -16.54
N PHE A 94 8.58 19.04 -16.44
CA PHE A 94 7.57 19.03 -17.50
C PHE A 94 7.28 20.41 -18.08
N GLY A 95 7.78 21.48 -17.46
CA GLY A 95 7.49 22.86 -17.85
C GLY A 95 6.24 23.42 -17.16
N ASP A 96 6.06 24.73 -17.26
CA ASP A 96 4.93 25.43 -16.64
C ASP A 96 3.62 25.14 -17.39
N GLU A 97 2.54 24.88 -16.65
CA GLU A 97 1.23 24.63 -17.25
C GLU A 97 0.55 25.96 -17.60
N VAL A 98 0.44 26.26 -18.90
CA VAL A 98 -0.32 27.42 -19.36
C VAL A 98 -1.75 26.98 -19.66
N SER A 99 -2.64 27.13 -18.69
CA SER A 99 -4.08 26.92 -18.90
C SER A 99 -4.68 28.06 -19.74
N MET A 100 -5.14 27.78 -20.94
CA MET A 100 -5.95 28.73 -21.73
C MET A 100 -7.43 28.36 -21.59
N SER A 101 -8.22 29.26 -20.99
CA SER A 101 -9.68 29.12 -21.02
C SER A 101 -10.18 29.40 -22.44
N ILE A 102 -10.75 28.38 -23.07
CA ILE A 102 -11.33 28.45 -24.42
C ILE A 102 -12.82 28.83 -24.40
N PHE A 103 -13.44 28.87 -23.22
CA PHE A 103 -14.81 29.29 -23.03
C PHE A 103 -14.80 30.65 -22.32
N SER A 104 -15.01 31.72 -23.09
CA SER A 104 -15.27 33.04 -22.52
C SER A 104 -16.76 33.10 -22.20
N GLU A 105 -17.13 33.49 -20.98
CA GLU A 105 -18.53 33.60 -20.55
C GLU A 105 -19.34 34.50 -21.51
N ASP A 106 -18.68 35.45 -22.18
CA ASP A 106 -19.26 36.30 -23.22
C ASP A 106 -19.84 35.54 -24.44
N THR A 107 -19.26 34.41 -24.84
CA THR A 107 -19.79 33.64 -26.00
C THR A 107 -21.05 32.84 -25.65
N LEU A 108 -21.23 32.51 -24.37
CA LEU A 108 -22.41 31.80 -23.89
C LEU A 108 -23.65 32.71 -23.86
N TYR A 109 -23.46 33.99 -23.53
CA TYR A 109 -24.53 34.99 -23.57
C TYR A 109 -24.97 35.32 -25.01
N VAL A 110 -24.02 35.39 -25.96
CA VAL A 110 -24.32 35.61 -27.38
C VAL A 110 -25.08 34.42 -27.97
N ALA A 111 -24.76 33.18 -27.59
CA ALA A 111 -25.46 31.99 -28.06
C ALA A 111 -26.88 31.83 -27.47
N GLY A 112 -27.10 32.28 -26.23
CA GLY A 112 -28.41 32.25 -25.58
C GLY A 112 -29.43 33.21 -26.20
N ASP A 113 -28.98 34.33 -26.77
CA ASP A 113 -29.84 35.32 -27.43
C ASP A 113 -30.39 34.83 -28.79
N PHE A 114 -29.80 33.77 -29.38
CA PHE A 114 -30.29 33.20 -30.65
C PHE A 114 -31.40 32.14 -30.48
N ILE A 115 -31.73 31.73 -29.24
CA ILE A 115 -32.70 30.64 -28.99
C ILE A 115 -34.10 31.16 -28.60
N ASP A 116 -34.24 32.42 -28.15
CA ASP A 116 -35.54 33.06 -27.91
C ASP A 116 -35.94 33.94 -29.11
N GLY A 117 -36.54 33.32 -30.11
CA GLY A 117 -37.27 33.96 -31.21
C GLY A 117 -38.66 33.37 -31.38
#